data_AF-A0A2D5S6L9-F1
#
_entry.id   AF-A0A2D5S6L9-F1
#
_cell.length_a   1.000
_cell.length_b   1.000
_cell.length_c   1.000
_cell.angle_alpha   90.00
_cell.angle_beta   90.00
_cell.angle_gamma   90.00
#
_symmetry.space_group_name_H-M   'P 1'
#
loop_
_entity.id
_entity.type
_entity.pdbx_description
1 polymer ?
#
loop_
_entity_poly.entity_id
_entity_poly.type
_entity_poly.pdbx_seq_one_letter_code
_entity_poly.pdbx_strand_id
1 'polypeptide(L)'
;MPAAIGAPGPDWQIELKPGDLRLYVDPTDGRRYWYFTYTVTNLTNNDLIFAPRIELFLDSGEVLRSGRGVPTRAVEQVRRLLGDPLLEDQNRIIGDLRVGRENARTGIAMWPAEDQDVTEVTLFFQGLSSDRKVVKHHGSGKDVSLYRTLRREYLVPGDPEARGSAPLALNPRANRRGPECENEFQIGGKSAGCWIYR
;
A
#
# COMPACT_ATOMS: atom_id res chain seq x y z
N MET A 1 -28.07 -17.16 -20.53
CA MET A 1 -26.98 -16.30 -19.98
C MET A 1 -27.08 -16.39 -18.47
N PRO A 2 -26.09 -16.90 -17.72
CA PRO A 2 -26.17 -16.83 -16.27
C PRO A 2 -25.84 -15.39 -15.85
N ALA A 3 -26.72 -14.79 -15.06
CA ALA A 3 -26.54 -13.50 -14.46
C ALA A 3 -25.31 -13.53 -13.53
N ALA A 4 -24.44 -12.54 -13.64
CA ALA A 4 -23.43 -12.29 -12.62
C ALA A 4 -24.17 -11.96 -11.32
N ILE A 5 -24.15 -12.91 -10.37
CA ILE A 5 -24.58 -12.65 -9.00
C ILE A 5 -23.64 -11.55 -8.50
N GLY A 6 -24.18 -10.34 -8.30
CA GLY A 6 -23.43 -9.26 -7.69
C GLY A 6 -22.87 -9.77 -6.37
N ALA A 7 -21.54 -9.81 -6.25
CA ALA A 7 -20.90 -10.25 -5.02
C ALA A 7 -21.47 -9.40 -3.87
N PRO A 8 -21.86 -10.01 -2.74
CA PRO A 8 -22.20 -9.24 -1.55
C PRO A 8 -21.01 -8.31 -1.23
N GLY A 9 -21.32 -7.09 -0.80
CA GLY A 9 -20.29 -6.13 -0.38
C GLY A 9 -19.39 -6.71 0.73
N PRO A 10 -18.25 -6.07 1.03
CA PRO A 10 -17.34 -6.57 2.06
C PRO A 10 -18.07 -6.78 3.39
N ASP A 11 -17.89 -7.97 4.00
CA ASP A 11 -18.30 -8.22 5.39
C ASP A 11 -17.65 -7.22 6.36
N TRP A 12 -16.44 -6.76 6.02
CA TRP A 12 -15.73 -5.73 6.77
C TRP A 12 -14.78 -4.94 5.87
N GLN A 13 -14.55 -3.69 6.27
CA GLN A 13 -13.56 -2.79 5.67
C GLN A 13 -12.90 -1.96 6.77
N ILE A 14 -11.58 -1.86 6.69
CA ILE A 14 -10.75 -1.07 7.60
C ILE A 14 -10.61 0.34 7.03
N GLU A 15 -10.67 1.35 7.89
CA GLU A 15 -10.37 2.72 7.52
C GLU A 15 -8.85 2.87 7.39
N LEU A 16 -8.39 3.34 6.23
CA LEU A 16 -6.98 3.64 5.97
C LEU A 16 -6.78 5.15 5.92
N LYS A 17 -5.86 5.64 6.76
CA LYS A 17 -5.25 6.95 6.61
C LYS A 17 -3.84 6.77 6.06
N PRO A 18 -3.61 6.95 4.75
CA PRO A 18 -2.27 6.86 4.20
C PRO A 18 -1.39 8.02 4.66
N GLY A 19 -0.12 7.73 4.90
CA GLY A 19 0.94 8.73 4.94
C GLY A 19 1.54 8.98 3.57
N ASP A 20 2.79 9.42 3.58
CA ASP A 20 3.55 9.76 2.39
C ASP A 20 4.50 8.63 2.00
N LEU A 21 4.68 8.46 0.68
CA LEU A 21 5.74 7.65 0.10
C LEU A 21 6.96 8.55 -0.09
N ARG A 22 8.11 8.16 0.46
CA ARG A 22 9.34 8.97 0.50
C ARG A 22 10.55 8.09 0.21
N LEU A 23 11.65 8.72 -0.22
CA LEU A 23 12.95 8.07 -0.35
C LEU A 23 13.78 8.32 0.91
N TYR A 24 14.40 7.27 1.43
CA TYR A 24 15.40 7.34 2.49
C TYR A 24 16.76 6.93 1.92
N VAL A 25 17.78 7.73 2.20
CA VAL A 25 19.18 7.39 1.88
C VAL A 25 19.87 7.06 3.20
N ASP A 26 20.40 5.84 3.28
CA ASP A 26 21.09 5.36 4.45
C ASP A 26 22.45 6.04 4.57
N PRO A 27 22.72 6.78 5.67
CA PRO A 27 23.98 7.50 5.83
C PRO A 27 25.18 6.56 6.06
N THR A 28 24.93 5.28 6.34
CA THR A 28 25.98 4.30 6.66
C THR A 28 26.63 3.73 5.40
N ASP A 29 25.82 3.41 4.39
CA ASP A 29 26.26 2.70 3.19
C ASP A 29 25.75 3.32 1.88
N GLY A 30 25.03 4.44 1.96
CA GLY A 30 24.47 5.14 0.80
C GLY A 30 23.31 4.42 0.11
N ARG A 31 22.86 3.27 0.64
CA ARG A 31 21.75 2.52 0.04
C ARG A 31 20.45 3.28 0.21
N ARG A 32 19.58 3.15 -0.79
CA ARG A 32 18.32 3.88 -0.84
C ARG A 32 17.15 2.94 -0.62
N TYR A 33 16.13 3.46 0.06
CA TYR A 33 14.94 2.72 0.38
C TYR A 33 13.71 3.60 0.20
N TRP A 34 12.73 3.13 -0.55
CA TRP A 34 11.39 3.69 -0.50
C TRP A 34 10.75 3.32 0.83
N TYR A 35 10.05 4.26 1.45
CA TYR A 35 9.25 3.99 2.64
C TYR A 35 7.90 4.69 2.58
N PHE A 36 6.89 3.99 3.08
CA PHE A 36 5.51 4.43 3.14
C PHE A 36 4.97 4.23 4.54
N THR A 37 4.44 5.29 5.15
CA THR A 37 3.75 5.19 6.43
C THR A 37 2.24 5.15 6.22
N TYR A 38 1.51 4.51 7.14
CA TYR A 38 0.06 4.46 7.10
C TYR A 38 -0.51 4.21 8.48
N THR A 39 -1.74 4.65 8.70
CA THR A 39 -2.52 4.31 9.90
C THR A 39 -3.77 3.56 9.48
N VAL A 40 -4.04 2.45 10.15
CA VAL A 40 -5.26 1.66 9.97
C VAL A 40 -6.11 1.70 11.23
N THR A 41 -7.42 1.85 11.02
CA THR A 41 -8.40 1.90 12.10
C THR A 41 -9.52 0.91 11.82
N ASN A 42 -9.75 -0.01 12.77
CA ASN A 42 -10.91 -0.90 12.69
C ASN A 42 -12.15 -0.19 13.25
N LEU A 43 -13.04 0.23 12.34
CA LEU A 43 -14.35 0.81 12.67
C LEU A 43 -15.49 -0.17 12.46
N THR A 44 -15.18 -1.47 12.42
CA THR A 44 -16.16 -2.54 12.25
C THR A 44 -16.73 -2.94 13.62
N ASN A 45 -17.58 -3.96 13.66
CA ASN A 45 -18.21 -4.42 14.91
C ASN A 45 -17.41 -5.52 15.63
N ASN A 46 -16.34 -6.05 15.02
CA ASN A 46 -15.57 -7.16 15.58
C ASN A 46 -14.07 -6.93 15.43
N ASP A 47 -13.29 -7.52 16.33
CA ASP A 47 -11.84 -7.56 16.19
C ASP A 47 -11.43 -8.38 14.96
N LEU A 48 -10.38 -7.94 14.28
CA LEU A 48 -9.92 -8.54 13.03
C LEU A 48 -8.45 -8.94 13.13
N ILE A 49 -8.06 -9.97 12.40
CA ILE A 49 -6.64 -10.24 12.13
C ILE A 49 -6.21 -9.40 10.94
N PHE A 50 -5.37 -8.40 11.19
CA PHE A 50 -4.79 -7.56 10.15
C PHE A 50 -3.47 -8.16 9.68
N ALA A 51 -3.40 -8.51 8.40
CA ALA A 51 -2.20 -9.06 7.76
C ALA A 51 -2.05 -8.43 6.37
N PRO A 52 -1.51 -7.20 6.28
CA PRO A 52 -1.44 -6.47 5.02
C PRO A 52 -0.40 -7.07 4.09
N ARG A 53 -0.65 -6.93 2.79
CA ARG A 53 0.36 -7.15 1.76
C ARG A 53 0.50 -5.86 0.96
N ILE A 54 1.70 -5.27 1.02
CA ILE A 54 1.97 -3.99 0.37
C ILE A 54 3.12 -4.19 -0.62
N GLU A 55 2.87 -3.81 -1.86
CA GLU A 55 3.80 -4.02 -2.97
C GLU A 55 3.99 -2.71 -3.74
N LEU A 56 5.21 -2.48 -4.22
CA LEU A 56 5.50 -1.44 -5.20
C LEU A 56 5.66 -2.09 -6.58
N PHE A 57 5.11 -1.45 -7.59
CA PHE A 57 5.36 -1.73 -8.98
C PHE A 57 6.01 -0.51 -9.61
N LEU A 58 7.19 -0.72 -10.18
CA LEU A 58 7.97 0.31 -10.84
C LEU A 58 7.66 0.30 -12.34
N ASP A 59 7.84 1.43 -13.01
CA ASP A 59 7.70 1.55 -14.47
C ASP A 59 8.73 0.70 -15.26
N SER A 60 9.83 0.30 -14.62
CA SER A 60 10.77 -0.71 -15.14
C SER A 60 10.18 -2.14 -15.20
N GLY A 61 8.99 -2.36 -14.63
CA GLY A 61 8.27 -3.64 -14.61
C GLY A 61 8.58 -4.50 -13.38
N GLU A 62 9.41 -4.02 -12.46
CA GLU A 62 9.73 -4.73 -11.23
C GLU A 62 8.59 -4.65 -10.19
N VAL A 63 8.32 -5.76 -9.50
CA VAL A 63 7.38 -5.82 -8.37
C VAL A 63 8.14 -6.12 -7.08
N LEU A 64 8.16 -5.14 -6.18
CA LEU A 64 8.84 -5.20 -4.89
C LEU A 64 7.84 -5.47 -3.76
N ARG A 65 8.07 -6.54 -2.98
CA ARG A 65 7.30 -6.81 -1.74
C ARG A 65 7.90 -6.06 -0.56
N SER A 66 7.05 -5.49 0.29
CA SER A 66 7.53 -4.75 1.47
C SER A 66 8.44 -5.61 2.34
N GLY A 67 9.48 -4.96 2.90
CA GLY A 67 10.52 -5.47 3.79
C GLY A 67 11.40 -6.60 3.24
N ARG A 68 11.13 -7.12 2.05
CA ARG A 68 12.07 -8.01 1.36
C ARG A 68 13.28 -7.20 0.91
N GLY A 69 14.49 -7.67 1.26
CA GLY A 69 15.73 -6.97 0.92
C GLY A 69 16.01 -5.72 1.75
N VAL A 70 15.17 -5.41 2.75
CA VAL A 70 15.37 -4.27 3.66
C VAL A 70 16.01 -4.76 4.96
N PRO A 71 17.22 -4.31 5.32
CA PRO A 71 17.85 -4.72 6.56
C PRO A 71 17.15 -4.07 7.76
N THR A 72 17.03 -4.79 8.88
CA THR A 72 16.41 -4.29 10.11
C THR A 72 17.02 -2.95 10.57
N ARG A 73 18.33 -2.75 10.36
CA ARG A 73 19.00 -1.48 10.69
C ARG A 73 18.40 -0.27 9.98
N ALA A 74 18.02 -0.41 8.70
CA ALA A 74 17.44 0.67 7.91
C ALA A 74 16.03 1.01 8.42
N VAL A 75 15.24 -0.01 8.74
CA VAL A 75 13.92 0.17 9.36
C VAL A 75 14.04 0.93 10.68
N GLU A 76 14.94 0.52 11.57
CA GLU A 76 15.16 1.20 12.85
C GLU A 76 15.68 2.63 12.71
N GLN A 77 16.52 2.91 11.71
CA GLN A 77 16.97 4.27 11.41
C GLN A 77 15.82 5.16 10.94
N VAL A 78 14.96 4.68 10.04
CA VAL A 78 13.79 5.44 9.59
C VAL A 78 12.79 5.63 10.73
N ARG A 79 12.56 4.62 11.58
CA ARG A 79 11.71 4.74 12.77
C ARG A 79 12.25 5.81 13.73
N ARG A 80 13.56 5.83 14.00
CA ARG A 80 14.21 6.88 14.81
C ARG A 80 14.10 8.27 14.17
N LEU A 81 14.27 8.37 12.85
CA LEU A 81 14.14 9.62 12.12
C LEU A 81 12.73 10.20 12.22
N LEU A 82 11.70 9.35 12.13
CA LEU A 82 10.30 9.75 12.24
C LEU A 82 9.89 10.05 13.68
N GLY A 83 10.61 9.52 14.68
CA GLY A 83 10.36 9.79 16.09
C GLY A 83 9.01 9.29 16.60
N ASP A 84 8.32 8.44 15.84
CA ASP A 84 7.00 7.92 16.17
C ASP A 84 7.13 6.56 16.90
N PRO A 85 6.88 6.50 18.22
CA PRO A 85 6.97 5.26 18.98
C PRO A 85 5.89 4.23 18.61
N LEU A 86 4.79 4.67 17.98
CA LEU A 86 3.68 3.82 17.57
C LEU A 86 3.90 3.20 16.19
N LEU A 87 5.00 3.55 15.52
CA LEU A 87 5.31 3.06 14.19
C LEU A 87 5.80 1.62 14.25
N GLU A 88 5.01 0.71 13.68
CA GLU A 88 5.26 -0.72 13.64
C GLU A 88 5.81 -1.14 12.28
N ASP A 89 6.83 -2.00 12.29
CA ASP A 89 7.32 -2.64 11.07
C ASP A 89 6.35 -3.73 10.55
N GLN A 90 6.64 -4.26 9.37
CA GLN A 90 5.79 -5.25 8.71
C GLN A 90 5.53 -6.53 9.50
N ASN A 91 6.41 -6.92 10.43
CA ASN A 91 6.22 -8.12 11.23
C ASN A 91 5.35 -7.81 12.44
N ARG A 92 5.57 -6.64 13.06
CA ARG A 92 4.80 -6.19 14.22
C ARG A 92 3.37 -5.82 13.87
N ILE A 93 3.15 -5.15 12.72
CA ILE A 93 1.82 -4.71 12.29
C ILE A 93 0.86 -5.88 12.01
N ILE A 94 1.38 -7.09 11.78
CA ILE A 94 0.57 -8.29 11.58
C ILE A 94 0.01 -8.76 12.94
N GLY A 95 -1.30 -8.94 13.02
CA GLY A 95 -1.96 -9.50 14.20
C GLY A 95 -3.29 -8.81 14.48
N ASP A 96 -3.72 -8.88 15.73
CA ASP A 96 -5.01 -8.36 16.15
C ASP A 96 -5.11 -6.83 15.89
N LEU A 97 -6.23 -6.43 15.30
CA LEU A 97 -6.63 -5.04 15.13
C LEU A 97 -7.99 -4.87 15.81
N ARG A 98 -7.95 -4.31 17.01
CA ARG A 98 -9.12 -4.11 17.86
C ARG A 98 -10.01 -3.01 17.33
N VAL A 99 -11.32 -3.12 17.57
CA VAL A 99 -12.30 -2.09 17.22
C VAL A 99 -12.01 -0.78 17.96
N GLY A 100 -12.21 0.35 17.29
CA GLY A 100 -12.11 1.69 17.89
C GLY A 100 -10.94 2.52 17.35
N ARG A 101 -11.08 3.85 17.44
CA ARG A 101 -10.05 4.80 16.95
C ARG A 101 -8.82 4.84 17.85
N GLU A 102 -9.01 4.59 19.12
CA GLU A 102 -7.97 4.47 20.14
C GLU A 102 -7.06 3.26 19.93
N ASN A 103 -7.53 2.26 19.19
CA ASN A 103 -6.78 1.05 18.83
C ASN A 103 -6.19 1.13 17.41
N ALA A 104 -6.17 2.32 16.81
CA ALA A 104 -5.56 2.51 15.50
C ALA A 104 -4.07 2.15 15.54
N ARG A 105 -3.59 1.47 14.50
CA ARG A 105 -2.20 1.02 14.39
C ARG A 105 -1.51 1.75 13.26
N THR A 106 -0.28 2.20 13.48
CA THR A 106 0.51 2.90 12.47
C THR A 106 1.64 1.99 11.99
N GLY A 107 1.67 1.70 10.70
CA GLY A 107 2.67 0.85 10.07
C GLY A 107 3.66 1.63 9.21
N ILE A 108 4.84 1.04 9.03
CA ILE A 108 5.81 1.40 7.99
C ILE A 108 6.04 0.23 7.04
N ALA A 109 5.93 0.49 5.75
CA ALA A 109 6.35 -0.43 4.69
C ALA A 109 7.58 0.16 3.99
N MET A 110 8.57 -0.68 3.69
CA MET A 110 9.83 -0.27 3.09
C MET A 110 10.24 -1.19 1.96
N TRP A 111 10.97 -0.67 0.97
CA TRP A 111 11.47 -1.40 -0.18
C TRP A 111 12.85 -0.88 -0.57
N PRO A 112 13.76 -1.71 -1.11
CA PRO A 112 14.97 -1.22 -1.77
C PRO A 112 14.61 -0.26 -2.91
N ALA A 113 15.45 0.74 -3.14
CA ALA A 113 15.34 1.69 -4.26
C ALA A 113 16.63 1.65 -5.10
N GLU A 114 16.84 0.51 -5.77
CA GLU A 114 18.06 0.27 -6.57
C GLU A 114 18.00 0.97 -7.92
N ASP A 115 16.84 0.94 -8.56
CA ASP A 115 16.56 1.67 -9.80
C ASP A 115 16.26 3.16 -9.49
N GLN A 116 17.03 4.05 -10.12
CA GLN A 116 16.93 5.50 -9.93
C GLN A 116 16.30 6.22 -11.12
N ASP A 117 16.09 5.52 -12.23
CA ASP A 117 15.51 6.10 -13.44
C ASP A 117 13.98 5.94 -13.46
N VAL A 118 13.40 5.51 -12.32
CA VAL A 118 11.97 5.33 -12.12
C VAL A 118 11.27 6.68 -12.12
N THR A 119 10.31 6.85 -13.02
CA THR A 119 9.49 8.06 -13.15
C THR A 119 8.11 7.90 -12.53
N GLU A 120 7.62 6.66 -12.42
CA GLU A 120 6.33 6.33 -11.83
C GLU A 120 6.41 5.14 -10.89
N VAL A 121 5.75 5.25 -9.74
CA VAL A 121 5.67 4.17 -8.73
C VAL A 121 4.20 3.91 -8.41
N THR A 122 3.80 2.65 -8.51
CA THR A 122 2.45 2.20 -8.14
C THR A 122 2.51 1.39 -6.86
N LEU A 123 1.82 1.85 -5.82
CA LEU A 123 1.64 1.13 -4.56
C LEU A 123 0.34 0.33 -4.59
N PHE A 124 0.42 -0.94 -4.28
CA PHE A 124 -0.72 -1.83 -4.06
C PHE A 124 -0.82 -2.21 -2.60
N PHE A 125 -1.97 -1.95 -1.98
CA PHE A 125 -2.25 -2.24 -0.57
C PHE A 125 -3.44 -3.19 -0.46
N GLN A 126 -3.13 -4.46 -0.18
CA GLN A 126 -4.10 -5.53 0.06
C GLN A 126 -4.28 -5.77 1.57
N GLY A 127 -5.47 -6.26 1.97
CA GLY A 127 -5.80 -6.59 3.36
C GLY A 127 -6.64 -5.54 4.07
N LEU A 128 -7.20 -4.57 3.33
CA LEU A 128 -8.05 -3.51 3.86
C LEU A 128 -9.54 -3.87 3.91
N SER A 129 -9.93 -4.99 3.30
CA SER A 129 -11.31 -5.50 3.30
C SER A 129 -11.37 -7.00 3.05
N SER A 130 -12.47 -7.65 3.43
CA SER A 130 -12.76 -9.05 3.06
C SER A 130 -13.21 -9.26 1.61
N ASP A 131 -13.46 -8.17 0.88
CA ASP A 131 -13.99 -8.22 -0.48
C ASP A 131 -13.08 -9.00 -1.44
N ARG A 132 -13.64 -10.03 -2.08
CA ARG A 132 -12.96 -10.89 -3.03
C ARG A 132 -13.91 -11.34 -4.15
N LYS A 133 -13.36 -11.49 -5.35
CA LYS A 133 -14.04 -12.04 -6.53
C LYS A 133 -13.35 -13.33 -6.95
N VAL A 134 -14.13 -14.36 -7.28
CA VAL A 134 -13.59 -15.57 -7.91
C VAL A 134 -13.79 -15.45 -9.41
N VAL A 135 -12.70 -15.53 -10.17
CA VAL A 135 -12.71 -15.47 -11.64
C VAL A 135 -12.07 -16.71 -12.23
N LYS A 136 -12.46 -17.07 -13.44
CA LYS A 136 -11.79 -18.14 -14.19
C LYS A 136 -10.54 -17.60 -14.85
N HIS A 137 -9.40 -18.21 -14.56
CA HIS A 137 -8.15 -17.86 -15.22
C HIS A 137 -8.22 -18.21 -16.72
N HIS A 138 -8.00 -17.21 -17.59
CA HIS A 138 -8.18 -17.33 -19.04
C HIS A 138 -7.37 -18.47 -19.70
N GLY A 139 -6.20 -18.81 -19.17
CA GLY A 139 -5.38 -19.93 -19.66
C GLY A 139 -5.76 -21.31 -19.08
N SER A 140 -5.63 -21.48 -17.76
CA SER A 140 -5.84 -22.76 -17.07
C SER A 140 -7.30 -23.16 -16.81
N GLY A 141 -8.26 -22.23 -16.94
CA GLY A 141 -9.68 -22.46 -16.61
C GLY A 141 -9.96 -22.67 -15.11
N LYS A 142 -8.93 -22.58 -14.26
CA LYS A 142 -9.03 -22.73 -12.81
C LYS A 142 -9.61 -21.48 -12.18
N ASP A 143 -10.34 -21.67 -11.10
CA ASP A 143 -10.86 -20.59 -10.29
C ASP A 143 -9.71 -19.91 -9.53
N VAL A 144 -9.60 -18.60 -9.66
CA VAL A 144 -8.63 -17.74 -8.99
C VAL A 144 -9.37 -16.70 -8.18
N SER A 145 -8.96 -16.53 -6.92
CA SER A 145 -9.50 -15.50 -6.04
C SER A 145 -8.71 -14.21 -6.22
N LEU A 146 -9.38 -13.16 -6.66
CA LEU A 146 -8.89 -11.79 -6.67
C LEU A 146 -9.39 -11.08 -5.42
N TYR A 147 -8.52 -10.31 -4.80
CA TYR A 147 -8.83 -9.57 -3.59
C TYR A 147 -8.88 -8.09 -3.90
N ARG A 148 -9.81 -7.40 -3.23
CA ARG A 148 -9.88 -5.96 -3.36
C ARG A 148 -8.64 -5.31 -2.78
N THR A 149 -7.95 -4.55 -3.62
CA THR A 149 -6.65 -3.96 -3.34
C THR A 149 -6.71 -2.47 -3.66
N LEU A 150 -6.18 -1.66 -2.76
CA LEU A 150 -6.04 -0.22 -3.02
C LEU A 150 -4.81 0.00 -3.89
N ARG A 151 -5.00 0.60 -5.05
CA ARG A 151 -3.93 1.09 -5.93
C ARG A 151 -3.72 2.58 -5.69
N ARG A 152 -2.46 3.00 -5.55
CA ARG A 152 -2.05 4.41 -5.45
C ARG A 152 -0.86 4.65 -6.35
N GLU A 153 -1.02 5.53 -7.32
CA GLU A 153 0.03 5.85 -8.29
C GLU A 153 0.70 7.17 -7.93
N TYR A 154 2.03 7.21 -8.04
CA TYR A 154 2.87 8.34 -7.68
C TYR A 154 3.77 8.71 -8.84
N LEU A 155 4.05 10.01 -8.95
CA LEU A 155 5.07 10.54 -9.84
C LEU A 155 6.37 10.74 -9.05
N VAL A 156 7.48 10.37 -9.69
CA VAL A 156 8.84 10.62 -9.23
C VAL A 156 9.43 11.74 -10.12
N PRO A 157 9.18 13.01 -9.80
CA PRO A 157 9.70 14.12 -10.57
C PRO A 157 11.21 14.29 -10.36
N GLY A 158 11.95 14.39 -11.47
CA GLY A 158 13.37 14.75 -11.49
C GLY A 158 14.28 13.66 -10.93
N ASP A 159 15.47 14.06 -10.50
CA ASP A 159 16.45 13.18 -9.85
C ASP A 159 15.96 12.79 -8.43
N PRO A 160 15.74 11.49 -8.15
CA PRO A 160 15.31 11.02 -6.83
C PRO A 160 16.27 11.42 -5.70
N GLU A 161 17.57 11.55 -5.97
CA GLU A 161 18.55 11.94 -4.96
C GLU A 161 18.45 13.42 -4.57
N ALA A 162 18.34 14.30 -5.57
CA ALA A 162 18.21 15.74 -5.36
C ALA A 162 16.94 16.10 -4.55
N ARG A 163 15.93 15.24 -4.57
CA ARG A 163 14.70 15.39 -3.79
C ARG A 163 14.87 15.12 -2.29
N GLY A 164 15.84 14.31 -1.90
CA GLY A 164 15.93 13.78 -0.53
C GLY A 164 14.61 13.12 -0.07
N SER A 165 14.25 13.32 1.20
CA SER A 165 13.08 12.68 1.83
C SER A 165 11.74 13.39 1.56
N ALA A 166 11.65 14.21 0.51
CA ALA A 166 10.39 14.87 0.15
C ALA A 166 9.29 13.83 -0.18
N PRO A 167 8.00 14.07 0.15
CA PRO A 167 6.86 13.21 -0.23
C PRO A 167 6.65 13.10 -1.75
N LEU A 168 6.48 11.89 -2.30
CA LEU A 168 6.10 11.72 -3.71
C LEU A 168 4.69 12.29 -3.94
N ALA A 169 4.50 12.95 -5.09
CA ALA A 169 3.19 13.47 -5.47
C ALA A 169 2.34 12.33 -6.06
N LEU A 170 1.07 12.24 -5.65
CA LEU A 170 0.12 11.32 -6.28
C LEU A 170 -0.12 11.73 -7.74
N ASN A 171 -0.24 10.77 -8.64
CA ASN A 171 -0.69 10.99 -10.01
C ASN A 171 -2.22 11.22 -10.01
N PRO A 172 -2.71 12.45 -10.21
CA PRO A 172 -4.13 12.74 -10.06
C PRO A 172 -4.99 12.19 -11.20
N ARG A 173 -4.39 11.89 -12.36
CA ARG A 173 -5.13 11.32 -13.51
C ARG A 173 -5.34 9.84 -13.31
N ALA A 174 -4.26 9.12 -13.01
CA ALA A 174 -4.30 7.67 -12.93
C ALA A 174 -5.07 7.15 -11.70
N ASN A 175 -5.08 7.92 -10.60
CA ASN A 175 -5.86 7.58 -9.40
C ASN A 175 -7.35 7.93 -9.50
N ARG A 176 -7.78 8.76 -10.48
CA ARG A 176 -9.19 9.22 -10.58
C ARG A 176 -10.07 8.26 -11.36
N ARG A 177 -9.59 7.77 -12.52
CA ARG A 177 -10.29 6.82 -13.40
C ARG A 177 -9.28 6.04 -14.24
N GLY A 178 -9.36 4.72 -14.19
CA GLY A 178 -8.64 3.79 -15.07
C GLY A 178 -9.55 2.62 -15.45
N PRO A 179 -9.23 1.83 -16.49
CA PRO A 179 -10.09 0.74 -16.95
C PRO A 179 -10.35 -0.33 -15.88
N GLU A 180 -9.41 -0.50 -14.94
CA GLU A 180 -9.50 -1.44 -13.82
C GLU A 180 -10.05 -0.80 -12.54
N CYS A 181 -10.32 0.51 -12.56
CA CYS A 181 -10.71 1.27 -11.39
C CYS A 181 -12.20 1.05 -11.09
N GLU A 182 -12.50 0.25 -10.07
CA GLU A 182 -13.87 -0.08 -9.68
C GLU A 182 -14.52 1.08 -8.94
N ASN A 183 -13.81 1.61 -7.93
CA ASN A 183 -14.28 2.72 -7.10
C ASN A 183 -13.12 3.63 -6.71
N GLU A 184 -13.34 4.93 -6.80
CA GLU A 184 -12.37 5.93 -6.37
C GLU A 184 -12.21 5.91 -4.84
N PHE A 185 -10.97 5.89 -4.37
CA PHE A 185 -10.65 6.10 -2.97
C PHE A 185 -10.35 7.58 -2.74
N GLN A 186 -11.15 8.24 -1.89
CA GLN A 186 -11.04 9.68 -1.65
C GLN A 186 -10.63 9.98 -0.21
N ILE A 187 -9.83 11.05 -0.03
CA ILE A 187 -9.47 11.62 1.27
C ILE A 187 -9.79 13.11 1.23
N GLY A 188 -10.63 13.58 2.16
CA GLY A 188 -11.03 14.99 2.20
C GLY A 188 -11.63 15.50 0.88
N GLY A 189 -12.35 14.64 0.16
CA GLY A 189 -12.96 14.95 -1.14
C GLY A 189 -11.99 14.96 -2.33
N LYS A 190 -10.72 14.57 -2.14
CA LYS A 190 -9.72 14.46 -3.22
C LYS A 190 -9.41 13.00 -3.51
N SER A 191 -9.24 12.68 -4.79
CA SER A 191 -8.74 11.39 -5.27
C SER A 191 -7.41 11.04 -4.60
N ALA A 192 -7.35 9.89 -3.95
CA ALA A 192 -6.18 9.41 -3.22
C ALA A 192 -5.73 7.99 -3.63
N GLY A 193 -6.48 7.36 -4.55
CA GLY A 193 -6.21 6.03 -5.08
C GLY A 193 -7.45 5.45 -5.74
N CYS A 194 -7.35 4.20 -6.17
CA CYS A 194 -8.49 3.45 -6.68
C CYS A 194 -8.53 2.01 -6.16
N TRP A 195 -9.73 1.51 -5.88
CA TRP A 195 -9.96 0.10 -5.59
C TRP A 195 -9.98 -0.72 -6.88
N ILE A 196 -9.18 -1.79 -6.88
CA ILE A 196 -9.09 -2.77 -7.97
C ILE A 196 -9.19 -4.19 -7.42
N TYR A 197 -9.34 -5.20 -8.29
CA TYR A 197 -9.26 -6.62 -7.92
C TYR A 197 -8.00 -7.24 -8.52
N ARG A 198 -7.14 -7.83 -7.67
CA ARG A 198 -5.91 -8.53 -8.08
C ARG A 198 -5.59 -9.73 -7.19
#